data_AF-U4QII3-F1
#
_entry.id   AF-U4QII3-F1
#
_cell.length_a   1.000
_cell.length_b   1.000
_cell.length_c   1.000
_cell.angle_alpha   90.00
_cell.angle_beta   90.00
_cell.angle_gamma   90.00
#
_symmetry.space_group_name_H-M   'P 1'
#
loop_
_entity.id
_entity.type
_entity.pdbx_description
1 polymer ?
#
loop_
_entity_poly.entity_id
_entity_poly.type
_entity_poly.pdbx_seq_one_letter_code
_entity_poly.pdbx_strand_id
1 'polypeptide(L)'
;MRIEIGANSQNPQELALKNIMIGYFLEAFFMTLFEKDKCDNASPKSKTVLYNLIFPIWVFPFIPARIPIVFVVNFVIDAAVIWLYLKKHKKLNNPKIYCFRAFGSEKTIQPQIDNRMVLRYSFRAALFGYFADFLGGMLMVGLLETARLAKYIDTYFVWSNFVSGLMHILVTLLVGFLIYKHHRRVGKKRLNLSADEARSLGLAVGILTAPWFFLIPTAWLY
;
A
#
# COMPACT_ATOMS: atom_id res chain seq x y z
N MET A 1 40.54 -21.05 13.26
CA MET A 1 39.92 -20.93 11.92
C MET A 1 38.80 -19.92 12.03
N ARG A 2 39.00 -18.71 11.46
CA ARG A 2 38.13 -17.53 11.57
C ARG A 2 37.23 -17.49 10.35
N ILE A 3 35.92 -17.55 10.52
CA ILE A 3 34.93 -17.46 9.43
C ILE A 3 34.60 -15.98 9.25
N GLU A 4 35.05 -15.39 8.15
CA GLU A 4 34.61 -14.06 7.73
C GLU A 4 33.27 -14.16 7.00
N ILE A 5 32.25 -13.50 7.54
CA ILE A 5 30.94 -13.37 6.89
C ILE A 5 31.03 -12.14 5.97
N GLY A 6 31.16 -12.40 4.68
CA GLY A 6 31.18 -11.36 3.64
C GLY A 6 29.91 -10.52 3.67
N ALA A 7 30.10 -9.22 3.91
CA ALA A 7 29.05 -8.21 3.75
C ALA A 7 28.67 -8.11 2.27
N ASN A 8 27.39 -8.35 1.97
CA ASN A 8 26.81 -8.12 0.65
C ASN A 8 26.79 -6.61 0.35
N SER A 9 27.87 -6.14 -0.29
CA SER A 9 27.98 -4.79 -0.84
C SER A 9 27.09 -4.67 -2.08
N GLN A 10 25.84 -4.25 -1.89
CA GLN A 10 25.00 -3.82 -3.00
C GLN A 10 25.68 -2.64 -3.72
N ASN A 11 26.03 -2.85 -4.98
CA ASN A 11 26.76 -1.92 -5.83
C ASN A 11 25.99 -0.58 -5.96
N PRO A 12 26.57 0.56 -5.57
CA PRO A 12 25.91 1.87 -5.64
C PRO A 12 25.42 2.23 -7.04
N GLN A 13 26.05 1.72 -8.09
CA GLN A 13 25.61 1.94 -9.48
C GLN A 13 24.36 1.16 -9.85
N GLU A 14 24.12 -0.02 -9.26
CA GLU A 14 22.91 -0.81 -9.51
C GLU A 14 21.69 -0.19 -8.83
N LEU A 15 21.89 0.44 -7.66
CA LEU A 15 20.86 1.20 -6.95
C LEU A 15 20.54 2.52 -7.67
N ALA A 16 21.55 3.18 -8.23
CA ALA A 16 21.38 4.37 -9.07
C ALA A 16 20.62 4.03 -10.36
N LEU A 17 20.97 2.94 -11.05
CA LEU A 17 20.26 2.47 -12.25
C LEU A 17 18.81 2.08 -11.97
N LYS A 18 18.52 1.43 -10.82
CA LYS A 18 17.15 1.13 -10.40
C LYS A 18 16.34 2.40 -10.10
N ASN A 19 16.92 3.38 -9.43
CA ASN A 19 16.24 4.64 -9.12
C ASN A 19 16.02 5.50 -10.38
N ILE A 20 16.96 5.46 -11.32
CA ILE A 20 16.85 6.13 -12.63
C ILE A 20 15.78 5.46 -13.49
N MET A 21 15.75 4.13 -13.56
CA MET A 21 14.71 3.37 -14.27
C MET A 21 13.32 3.59 -13.68
N ILE A 22 13.20 3.64 -12.35
CA ILE A 22 11.92 3.93 -11.69
C ILE A 22 11.49 5.39 -11.93
N GLY A 23 12.43 6.34 -11.96
CA GLY A 23 12.19 7.75 -12.30
C GLY A 23 11.69 7.93 -13.73
N TYR A 24 12.40 7.36 -14.72
CA TYR A 24 11.96 7.39 -16.12
C TYR A 24 10.65 6.63 -16.34
N PHE A 25 10.37 5.58 -15.57
CA PHE A 25 9.11 4.84 -15.67
C PHE A 25 7.93 5.59 -15.03
N LEU A 26 8.15 6.29 -13.91
CA LEU A 26 7.16 7.18 -13.31
C LEU A 26 6.89 8.39 -14.20
N GLU A 27 7.92 8.99 -14.79
CA GLU A 27 7.77 10.07 -15.76
C GLU A 27 7.17 9.58 -17.07
N ALA A 28 7.52 8.39 -17.56
CA ALA A 28 6.88 7.80 -18.73
C ALA A 28 5.43 7.46 -18.45
N PHE A 29 5.07 6.91 -17.29
CA PHE A 29 3.69 6.68 -16.87
C PHE A 29 2.92 8.00 -16.74
N PHE A 30 3.54 9.04 -16.16
CA PHE A 30 2.96 10.38 -16.12
C PHE A 30 2.80 10.97 -17.51
N MET A 31 3.79 10.82 -18.39
CA MET A 31 3.73 11.30 -19.77
C MET A 31 2.75 10.49 -20.62
N THR A 32 2.63 9.16 -20.54
CA THR A 32 1.58 8.46 -21.28
C THR A 32 0.17 8.83 -20.79
N LEU A 33 0.02 9.21 -19.52
CA LEU A 33 -1.26 9.70 -18.99
C LEU A 33 -1.55 11.18 -19.30
N PHE A 34 -0.53 12.03 -19.54
CA PHE A 34 -0.68 13.49 -19.68
C PHE A 34 -0.08 14.12 -20.97
N GLU A 35 0.73 13.42 -21.77
CA GLU A 35 1.40 13.90 -23.01
C GLU A 35 0.52 13.75 -24.26
N LYS A 36 -0.70 13.20 -24.16
CA LYS A 36 -1.64 13.18 -25.31
C LYS A 36 -2.22 14.56 -25.65
N ASP A 37 -1.76 15.62 -24.98
CA ASP A 37 -2.30 16.98 -25.08
C ASP A 37 -1.46 17.97 -25.90
N LYS A 38 -0.28 17.60 -26.44
CA LYS A 38 0.62 18.61 -27.07
C LYS A 38 0.91 18.49 -28.56
N CYS A 39 0.54 17.42 -29.23
CA CYS A 39 0.81 17.29 -30.66
C CYS A 39 -0.47 16.99 -31.44
N ASP A 40 -1.33 17.99 -31.61
CA ASP A 40 -2.33 18.04 -32.70
C ASP A 40 -2.82 19.49 -32.91
N ASN A 41 -1.90 20.42 -33.14
CA ASN A 41 -2.23 21.76 -33.65
C ASN A 41 -2.17 21.78 -35.18
N ALA A 42 -3.04 21.01 -35.84
CA ALA A 42 -3.40 21.21 -37.25
C ALA A 42 -4.63 20.39 -37.68
N SER A 43 -5.84 20.70 -37.17
CA SER A 43 -7.12 20.59 -37.90
C SER A 43 -8.32 20.85 -36.97
N PRO A 44 -9.33 21.65 -37.38
CA PRO A 44 -10.49 21.93 -36.54
C PRO A 44 -11.58 20.89 -36.80
N LYS A 45 -11.69 19.83 -35.97
CA LYS A 45 -12.93 19.03 -35.81
C LYS A 45 -12.80 17.97 -34.69
N SER A 46 -13.34 18.31 -33.51
CA SER A 46 -14.05 17.44 -32.54
C SER A 46 -13.85 17.91 -31.10
N LYS A 47 -14.52 19.00 -30.72
CA LYS A 47 -14.65 19.45 -29.32
C LYS A 47 -15.55 18.54 -28.46
N THR A 48 -15.67 17.26 -28.77
CA THR A 48 -16.60 16.33 -28.09
C THR A 48 -15.93 15.11 -27.46
N VAL A 49 -14.63 14.86 -27.69
CA VAL A 49 -14.01 13.58 -27.28
C VAL A 49 -13.28 13.67 -25.94
N LEU A 50 -12.88 14.87 -25.47
CA LEU A 50 -12.08 15.00 -24.24
C LEU A 50 -12.88 14.81 -22.94
N TYR A 51 -14.18 15.12 -22.96
CA TYR A 51 -15.04 15.01 -21.76
C TYR A 51 -15.46 13.57 -21.45
N ASN A 52 -15.28 12.63 -22.38
CA ASN A 52 -15.65 11.22 -22.22
C ASN A 52 -14.48 10.35 -21.71
N LEU A 53 -13.33 10.94 -21.38
CA LEU A 53 -12.24 10.20 -20.72
C LEU A 53 -12.59 10.04 -19.24
N ILE A 54 -13.53 9.12 -18.96
CA ILE A 54 -13.88 8.78 -17.58
C ILE A 54 -12.76 7.90 -17.04
N PHE A 55 -11.85 8.53 -16.28
CA PHE A 55 -10.80 7.81 -15.57
C PHE A 55 -11.42 6.88 -14.52
N PRO A 56 -10.93 5.63 -14.41
CA PRO A 56 -11.38 4.75 -13.35
C PRO A 56 -11.16 5.38 -11.98
N ILE A 57 -12.12 5.23 -11.06
CA ILE A 57 -12.01 5.89 -9.74
C ILE A 57 -10.73 5.50 -8.99
N TRP A 58 -10.24 4.29 -9.20
CA TRP A 58 -9.02 3.80 -8.57
C TRP A 58 -7.74 4.52 -9.00
N VAL A 59 -7.78 5.35 -10.05
CA VAL A 59 -6.68 6.22 -10.46
C VAL A 59 -6.58 7.46 -9.56
N PHE A 60 -7.67 7.86 -8.91
CA PHE A 60 -7.77 9.09 -8.12
C PHE A 60 -6.73 9.21 -6.99
N PRO A 61 -6.40 8.14 -6.23
CA PRO A 61 -5.32 8.14 -5.25
C PRO A 61 -3.94 8.52 -5.79
N PHE A 62 -3.69 8.35 -7.10
CA PHE A 62 -2.38 8.54 -7.72
C PHE A 62 -2.19 9.92 -8.35
N ILE A 63 -3.21 10.79 -8.31
CA ILE A 63 -3.10 12.18 -8.78
C ILE A 63 -2.21 12.95 -7.79
N PRO A 64 -1.08 13.57 -8.19
CA PRO A 64 -0.10 14.21 -7.30
C PRO A 64 -0.71 15.21 -6.33
N ALA A 65 -1.68 16.00 -6.80
CA ALA A 65 -2.39 16.97 -5.97
C ALA A 65 -3.25 16.33 -4.87
N ARG A 66 -3.68 15.07 -5.04
CA ARG A 66 -4.54 14.32 -4.10
C ARG A 66 -3.77 13.38 -3.18
N ILE A 67 -2.51 13.02 -3.51
CA ILE A 67 -1.67 12.13 -2.72
C ILE A 67 -1.63 12.52 -1.22
N PRO A 68 -1.42 13.80 -0.83
CA PRO A 68 -1.36 14.15 0.58
C PRO A 68 -2.66 13.86 1.32
N ILE A 69 -3.81 14.12 0.68
CA ILE A 69 -5.14 13.90 1.27
C ILE A 69 -5.37 12.40 1.47
N VAL A 70 -5.11 11.59 0.44
CA VAL A 70 -5.26 10.13 0.48
C VAL A 70 -4.35 9.53 1.56
N PHE A 71 -3.11 9.98 1.62
CA PHE A 71 -2.15 9.52 2.63
C PHE A 71 -2.62 9.84 4.06
N VAL A 72 -3.14 11.05 4.30
CA VAL A 72 -3.70 11.43 5.61
C VAL A 72 -4.88 10.55 5.99
N VAL A 73 -5.81 10.30 5.06
CA VAL A 73 -6.97 9.42 5.31
C VAL A 73 -6.51 7.99 5.64
N ASN A 74 -5.61 7.42 4.85
CA ASN A 74 -5.05 6.09 5.10
C ASN A 74 -4.35 6.02 6.47
N PHE A 75 -3.58 7.05 6.83
CA PHE A 75 -2.93 7.14 8.12
C PHE A 75 -3.92 7.18 9.30
N VAL A 76 -5.01 7.94 9.18
CA VAL A 76 -6.07 8.00 10.20
C VAL A 76 -6.74 6.65 10.38
N ILE A 77 -7.05 5.95 9.28
CA ILE A 77 -7.65 4.61 9.31
C ILE A 77 -6.70 3.62 9.99
N ASP A 78 -5.43 3.58 9.57
CA ASP A 78 -4.42 2.72 10.18
C ASP A 78 -4.29 2.98 11.68
N ALA A 79 -4.15 4.25 12.08
CA ALA A 79 -4.06 4.65 13.48
C ALA A 79 -5.28 4.19 14.28
N ALA A 80 -6.50 4.38 13.74
CA ALA A 80 -7.73 3.97 14.39
C ALA A 80 -7.81 2.45 14.55
N VAL A 81 -7.55 1.67 13.49
CA VAL A 81 -7.63 0.20 13.52
C VAL A 81 -6.61 -0.38 14.50
N ILE A 82 -5.37 0.08 14.45
CA ILE A 82 -4.30 -0.40 15.34
C ILE A 82 -4.60 -0.03 16.80
N TRP A 83 -5.05 1.20 17.05
CA TRP A 83 -5.40 1.65 18.39
C TRP A 83 -6.58 0.86 18.96
N LEU A 84 -7.65 0.67 18.19
CA LEU A 84 -8.81 -0.14 18.58
C LEU A 84 -8.41 -1.59 18.88
N TYR A 85 -7.55 -2.18 18.04
CA TYR A 85 -7.03 -3.52 18.25
C TYR A 85 -6.27 -3.61 19.58
N LEU A 86 -5.27 -2.74 19.80
CA LEU A 86 -4.46 -2.77 21.02
C LEU A 86 -5.26 -2.45 22.28
N LYS A 87 -6.25 -1.55 22.18
CA LYS A 87 -7.18 -1.23 23.27
C LYS A 87 -8.04 -2.43 23.64
N LYS A 88 -8.63 -3.11 22.64
CA LYS A 88 -9.45 -4.32 22.84
C LYS A 88 -8.65 -5.44 23.54
N HIS A 89 -7.38 -5.59 23.19
CA HIS A 89 -6.47 -6.58 23.80
C HIS A 89 -5.79 -6.10 25.09
N LYS A 90 -6.21 -4.95 25.67
CA LYS A 90 -5.65 -4.37 26.90
C LYS A 90 -4.11 -4.26 26.86
N LYS A 91 -3.54 -3.94 25.71
CA LYS A 91 -2.08 -3.78 25.55
C LYS A 91 -1.61 -2.33 25.65
N LEU A 92 -2.52 -1.40 25.48
CA LEU A 92 -2.24 0.02 25.55
C LEU A 92 -2.01 0.43 27.01
N ASN A 93 -0.92 1.16 27.28
CA ASN A 93 -0.61 1.76 28.57
C ASN A 93 -0.53 0.79 29.78
N ASN A 94 -0.47 -0.52 29.57
CA ASN A 94 -0.28 -1.48 30.66
C ASN A 94 1.21 -1.65 30.96
N PRO A 95 1.72 -1.12 32.09
CA PRO A 95 3.06 -1.47 32.55
C PRO A 95 3.04 -2.96 32.90
N LYS A 96 3.84 -3.79 32.23
CA LYS A 96 4.13 -5.12 32.75
C LYS A 96 4.99 -4.93 33.99
N ILE A 97 4.35 -4.99 35.16
CA ILE A 97 5.04 -5.05 36.45
C ILE A 97 5.77 -6.40 36.46
N TYR A 98 7.09 -6.37 36.33
CA TYR A 98 7.92 -7.54 36.60
C TYR A 98 8.07 -7.66 38.11
N CYS A 99 7.65 -8.79 38.69
CA CYS A 99 7.98 -9.11 40.08
C CYS A 99 9.50 -9.08 40.27
N PHE A 100 9.92 -8.48 41.39
CA PHE A 100 11.28 -8.29 41.89
C PHE A 100 12.21 -9.47 41.53
N ARG A 101 13.27 -9.23 40.75
CA ARG A 101 14.26 -10.26 40.36
C ARG A 101 15.69 -9.74 40.54
N ALA A 102 16.54 -10.64 41.03
CA ALA A 102 17.82 -10.43 41.70
C ALA A 102 18.86 -9.51 41.02
N PHE A 103 19.74 -8.94 41.86
CA PHE A 103 20.89 -8.09 41.52
C PHE A 103 21.84 -8.85 40.56
N GLY A 104 21.92 -8.43 39.29
CA GLY A 104 22.84 -9.01 38.30
C GLY A 104 22.24 -9.50 36.97
N SER A 105 20.91 -9.37 36.77
CA SER A 105 20.27 -9.74 35.50
C SER A 105 20.23 -8.56 34.51
N GLU A 106 20.61 -8.82 33.25
CA GLU A 106 20.57 -7.85 32.14
C GLU A 106 19.16 -7.24 31.99
N LYS A 107 19.09 -5.90 31.94
CA LYS A 107 17.84 -5.13 31.89
C LYS A 107 17.12 -5.34 30.55
N THR A 108 16.22 -6.32 30.48
CA THR A 108 15.28 -6.43 29.36
C THR A 108 14.09 -5.48 29.57
N ILE A 109 14.28 -4.19 29.31
CA ILE A 109 13.22 -3.17 29.34
C ILE A 109 12.26 -3.48 28.19
N GLN A 110 11.10 -4.07 28.47
CA GLN A 110 10.08 -4.19 27.44
C GLN A 110 9.47 -2.80 27.17
N PRO A 111 9.43 -2.36 25.89
CA PRO A 111 8.90 -1.06 25.55
C PRO A 111 7.41 -1.01 25.90
N GLN A 112 7.02 -0.05 26.72
CA GLN A 112 5.62 0.28 26.96
C GLN A 112 5.00 0.73 25.63
N ILE A 113 3.85 0.17 25.27
CA ILE A 113 3.10 0.60 24.09
C ILE A 113 2.30 1.84 24.47
N ASP A 114 2.86 3.00 24.16
CA ASP A 114 2.24 4.31 24.32
C ASP A 114 1.55 4.77 23.02
N ASN A 115 0.69 5.79 23.13
CA ASN A 115 0.00 6.37 21.97
C ASN A 115 0.98 6.91 20.92
N ARG A 116 2.16 7.41 21.34
CA ARG A 116 3.19 7.95 20.44
C ARG A 116 3.84 6.86 19.58
N MET A 117 4.12 5.70 20.17
CA MET A 117 4.65 4.54 19.46
C MET A 117 3.62 3.97 18.50
N VAL A 118 2.34 3.93 18.89
CA VAL A 118 1.24 3.57 17.99
C VAL A 118 1.20 4.52 16.79
N LEU A 119 1.21 5.83 17.01
CA LEU A 119 1.18 6.83 15.95
C LEU A 119 2.38 6.69 14.98
N ARG A 120 3.60 6.53 15.52
CA ARG A 120 4.81 6.33 14.71
C ARG A 120 4.81 5.01 13.94
N TYR A 121 4.22 3.97 14.52
CA TYR A 121 4.01 2.68 13.85
C TYR A 121 3.00 2.84 12.71
N SER A 122 1.85 3.46 12.96
CA SER A 122 0.80 3.71 11.97
C SER A 122 1.29 4.60 10.83
N PHE A 123 2.15 5.58 11.07
CA PHE A 123 2.72 6.41 10.00
C PHE A 123 3.55 5.59 9.02
N ARG A 124 4.38 4.66 9.53
CA ARG A 124 5.17 3.75 8.69
C ARG A 124 4.30 2.72 7.99
N ALA A 125 3.24 2.27 8.64
CA ALA A 125 2.24 1.38 8.05
C ALA A 125 1.53 2.07 6.88
N ALA A 126 1.04 3.29 7.06
CA ALA A 126 0.35 4.06 6.03
C ALA A 126 1.24 4.33 4.82
N LEU A 127 2.51 4.64 5.05
CA LEU A 127 3.49 4.78 3.96
C LEU A 127 3.66 3.49 3.16
N PHE A 128 3.74 2.35 3.85
CA PHE A 128 3.83 1.06 3.18
C PHE A 128 2.52 0.65 2.50
N GLY A 129 1.37 0.93 3.13
CA GLY A 129 0.05 0.66 2.58
C GLY A 129 -0.17 1.42 1.28
N TYR A 130 0.09 2.72 1.28
CA TYR A 130 0.06 3.54 0.07
C TYR A 130 0.99 3.01 -1.03
N PHE A 131 2.21 2.57 -0.67
CA PHE A 131 3.13 1.96 -1.63
C PHE A 131 2.60 0.62 -2.18
N ALA A 132 1.93 -0.20 -1.35
CA ALA A 132 1.31 -1.45 -1.78
C ALA A 132 0.12 -1.18 -2.72
N ASP A 133 -0.70 -0.17 -2.44
CA ASP A 133 -1.79 0.26 -3.32
C ASP A 133 -1.26 0.74 -4.67
N PHE A 134 -0.16 1.51 -4.67
CA PHE A 134 0.52 1.94 -5.89
C PHE A 134 1.01 0.76 -6.73
N LEU A 135 1.66 -0.22 -6.11
CA LEU A 135 2.06 -1.47 -6.80
C LEU A 135 0.86 -2.23 -7.37
N GLY A 136 -0.26 -2.27 -6.63
CA GLY A 136 -1.51 -2.86 -7.11
C GLY A 136 -2.07 -2.13 -8.34
N GLY A 137 -2.07 -0.80 -8.31
CA GLY A 137 -2.50 0.02 -9.44
C GLY A 137 -1.60 -0.17 -10.66
N MET A 138 -0.27 -0.19 -10.47
CA MET A 138 0.68 -0.48 -11.55
C MET A 138 0.48 -1.87 -12.15
N LEU A 139 0.26 -2.88 -11.31
CA LEU A 139 -0.05 -4.22 -11.78
C LEU A 139 -1.33 -4.21 -12.62
N MET A 140 -2.36 -3.50 -12.17
CA MET A 140 -3.63 -3.42 -12.90
C MET A 140 -3.46 -2.76 -14.26
N VAL A 141 -2.73 -1.64 -14.34
CA VAL A 141 -2.38 -0.98 -15.61
C VAL A 141 -1.59 -1.93 -16.51
N GLY A 142 -0.57 -2.62 -16.00
CA GLY A 142 0.20 -3.59 -16.79
C GLY A 142 -0.65 -4.75 -17.33
N LEU A 143 -1.66 -5.20 -16.59
CA LEU A 143 -2.62 -6.20 -17.07
C LEU A 143 -3.50 -5.64 -18.20
N LEU A 144 -3.87 -4.35 -18.14
CA LEU A 144 -4.63 -3.65 -19.19
C LEU A 144 -3.80 -3.42 -20.46
N GLU A 145 -2.49 -3.17 -20.34
CA GLU A 145 -1.61 -3.02 -21.51
C GLU A 145 -1.33 -4.35 -22.23
N THR A 146 -1.52 -5.47 -21.53
CA THR A 146 -1.34 -6.80 -22.13
C THR A 146 -2.53 -7.12 -23.04
N ALA A 147 -2.37 -6.99 -24.36
CA ALA A 147 -3.42 -7.16 -25.37
C ALA A 147 -4.32 -8.41 -25.22
N ARG A 148 -3.78 -9.53 -24.70
CA ARG A 148 -4.56 -10.76 -24.46
C ARG A 148 -5.52 -10.65 -23.27
N LEU A 149 -5.15 -9.88 -22.25
CA LEU A 149 -5.91 -9.71 -21.00
C LEU A 149 -6.79 -8.46 -21.04
N ALA A 150 -6.35 -7.42 -21.76
CA ALA A 150 -7.09 -6.17 -21.97
C ALA A 150 -8.54 -6.40 -22.43
N LYS A 151 -8.78 -7.39 -23.28
CA LYS A 151 -10.12 -7.75 -23.78
C LYS A 151 -11.08 -8.20 -22.68
N TYR A 152 -10.56 -8.73 -21.57
CA TYR A 152 -11.35 -9.36 -20.51
C TYR A 152 -11.38 -8.54 -19.22
N ILE A 153 -10.57 -7.47 -19.13
CA ILE A 153 -10.46 -6.62 -17.95
C ILE A 153 -11.12 -5.29 -18.27
N ASP A 154 -12.23 -5.02 -17.61
CA ASP A 154 -13.00 -3.78 -17.71
C ASP A 154 -12.95 -3.04 -16.38
N THR A 155 -12.41 -1.83 -16.39
CA THR A 155 -12.27 -0.97 -15.20
C THR A 155 -13.45 -0.02 -15.00
N TYR A 156 -14.29 0.14 -16.03
CA TYR A 156 -15.48 0.97 -15.98
C TYR A 156 -16.66 0.15 -15.47
N PHE A 157 -16.85 -1.06 -16.01
CA PHE A 157 -17.80 -2.07 -15.56
C PHE A 157 -17.07 -3.30 -15.00
N VAL A 158 -16.51 -3.18 -13.79
CA VAL A 158 -15.77 -4.27 -13.12
C VAL A 158 -16.53 -5.61 -13.12
N TRP A 159 -17.85 -5.55 -12.96
CA TRP A 159 -18.73 -6.72 -12.87
C TRP A 159 -19.40 -7.13 -14.18
N SER A 160 -19.06 -6.50 -15.32
CA SER A 160 -19.62 -6.88 -16.63
C SER A 160 -19.22 -8.29 -17.05
N ASN A 161 -18.02 -8.71 -16.64
CA ASN A 161 -17.43 -10.00 -16.96
C ASN A 161 -16.90 -10.65 -15.68
N PHE A 162 -17.18 -11.94 -15.50
CA PHE A 162 -16.65 -12.71 -14.37
C PHE A 162 -15.13 -12.64 -14.28
N VAL A 163 -14.43 -12.70 -15.43
CA VAL A 163 -12.97 -12.60 -15.51
C VAL A 163 -12.46 -11.23 -15.04
N SER A 164 -13.15 -10.14 -15.42
CA SER A 164 -12.78 -8.79 -14.98
C SER A 164 -12.87 -8.67 -13.46
N GLY A 165 -14.03 -9.04 -12.89
CA GLY A 165 -14.24 -9.01 -11.44
C GLY A 165 -13.23 -9.90 -10.70
N LEU A 166 -12.96 -11.10 -11.21
CA LEU A 166 -11.95 -12.01 -10.63
C LEU A 166 -10.56 -11.38 -10.62
N MET A 167 -10.12 -10.73 -11.71
CA MET A 167 -8.82 -10.08 -11.76
C MET A 167 -8.72 -8.93 -10.74
N HIS A 168 -9.75 -8.08 -10.63
CA HIS A 168 -9.76 -7.01 -9.64
C HIS A 168 -9.73 -7.58 -8.20
N ILE A 169 -10.44 -8.67 -7.92
CA ILE A 169 -10.39 -9.38 -6.63
C ILE A 169 -8.98 -9.92 -6.37
N LEU A 170 -8.35 -10.57 -7.35
CA LEU A 170 -7.00 -11.12 -7.18
C LEU A 170 -5.96 -10.03 -6.89
N VAL A 171 -6.03 -8.90 -7.59
CA VAL A 171 -5.15 -7.74 -7.32
C VAL A 171 -5.42 -7.17 -5.94
N THR A 172 -6.69 -6.98 -5.55
CA THR A 172 -7.07 -6.47 -4.22
C THR A 172 -6.57 -7.39 -3.11
N LEU A 173 -6.76 -8.70 -3.25
CA LEU A 173 -6.28 -9.71 -2.31
C LEU A 173 -4.76 -9.74 -2.22
N LEU A 174 -4.07 -9.57 -3.36
CA LEU A 174 -2.61 -9.49 -3.39
C LEU A 174 -2.11 -8.28 -2.58
N VAL A 175 -2.70 -7.10 -2.78
CA VAL A 175 -2.35 -5.89 -2.04
C VAL A 175 -2.65 -6.07 -0.54
N GLY A 176 -3.85 -6.53 -0.18
CA GLY A 176 -4.23 -6.82 1.21
C GLY A 176 -3.29 -7.84 1.87
N PHE A 177 -2.83 -8.85 1.12
CA PHE A 177 -1.86 -9.84 1.60
C PHE A 177 -0.46 -9.23 1.85
N LEU A 178 0.00 -8.31 1.00
CA LEU A 178 1.25 -7.57 1.22
C LEU A 178 1.18 -6.72 2.49
N ILE A 179 0.06 -6.02 2.70
CA ILE A 179 -0.21 -5.23 3.91
C ILE A 179 -0.21 -6.15 5.14
N TYR A 180 -0.94 -7.27 5.11
CA TYR A 180 -0.94 -8.28 6.16
C TYR A 180 0.48 -8.74 6.52
N LYS A 181 1.28 -9.10 5.52
CA LYS A 181 2.65 -9.60 5.72
C LYS A 181 3.54 -8.54 6.36
N HIS A 182 3.38 -7.29 5.96
CA HIS A 182 4.08 -6.16 6.56
C HIS A 182 3.71 -6.00 8.03
N HIS A 183 2.41 -5.90 8.35
CA HIS A 183 1.95 -5.73 9.72
C HIS A 183 2.34 -6.87 10.63
N ARG A 184 2.23 -8.12 10.17
CA ARG A 184 2.67 -9.30 10.94
C ARG A 184 4.16 -9.25 11.26
N ARG A 185 5.00 -8.81 10.31
CA ARG A 185 6.45 -8.74 10.51
C ARG A 185 6.85 -7.57 11.41
N VAL A 186 6.32 -6.38 11.14
CA VAL A 186 6.68 -5.15 11.87
C VAL A 186 6.04 -5.14 13.25
N GLY A 187 4.83 -5.66 13.41
CA GLY A 187 4.16 -5.80 14.71
C GLY A 187 4.96 -6.65 15.70
N LYS A 188 5.51 -7.79 15.26
CA LYS A 188 6.44 -8.59 16.08
C LYS A 188 7.68 -7.81 16.50
N LYS A 189 8.32 -7.13 15.54
CA LYS A 189 9.60 -6.45 15.77
C LYS A 189 9.49 -5.14 16.56
N ARG A 190 8.38 -4.40 16.41
CA ARG A 190 8.23 -3.03 16.94
C ARG A 190 7.26 -2.94 18.11
N LEU A 191 6.22 -3.78 18.13
CA LEU A 191 5.21 -3.80 19.19
C LEU A 191 5.37 -5.02 20.13
N ASN A 192 6.39 -5.85 19.90
CA ASN A 192 6.67 -7.08 20.67
C ASN A 192 5.44 -7.98 20.84
N LEU A 193 4.62 -8.06 19.79
CA LEU A 193 3.41 -8.89 19.77
C LEU A 193 3.78 -10.37 19.66
N SER A 194 2.96 -11.23 20.28
CA SER A 194 3.07 -12.68 20.12
C SER A 194 2.80 -13.09 18.66
N ALA A 195 3.11 -14.33 18.31
CA ALA A 195 2.90 -14.83 16.95
C ALA A 195 1.44 -14.71 16.50
N ASP A 196 0.51 -15.01 17.41
CA ASP A 196 -0.93 -15.02 17.14
C ASP A 196 -1.51 -13.62 17.10
N GLU A 197 -1.09 -12.74 18.00
CA GLU A 197 -1.49 -11.33 18.01
C GLU A 197 -1.02 -10.60 16.75
N ALA A 198 0.23 -10.81 16.35
CA ALA A 198 0.74 -10.19 15.13
C ALA A 198 0.03 -10.72 13.88
N ARG A 199 -0.39 -11.99 13.88
CA ARG A 199 -1.21 -12.57 12.80
C ARG A 199 -2.59 -11.93 12.78
N SER A 200 -3.25 -11.84 13.92
CA SER A 200 -4.60 -11.29 14.05
C SER A 200 -4.63 -9.79 13.73
N LEU A 201 -3.67 -9.00 14.23
CA LEU A 201 -3.51 -7.59 13.86
C LEU A 201 -3.28 -7.45 12.36
N GLY A 202 -2.36 -8.23 11.79
CA GLY A 202 -2.08 -8.18 10.36
C GLY A 202 -3.30 -8.50 9.52
N LEU A 203 -4.12 -9.48 9.90
CA LEU A 203 -5.33 -9.85 9.17
C LEU A 203 -6.38 -8.74 9.26
N ALA A 204 -6.58 -8.19 10.47
CA ALA A 204 -7.51 -7.09 10.68
C ALA A 204 -7.15 -5.88 9.80
N VAL A 205 -5.89 -5.45 9.82
CA VAL A 205 -5.44 -4.32 9.00
C VAL A 205 -5.48 -4.68 7.51
N GLY A 206 -4.88 -5.79 7.09
CA GLY A 206 -4.81 -6.17 5.67
C GLY A 206 -6.17 -6.39 4.99
N ILE A 207 -7.22 -6.74 5.75
CA ILE A 207 -8.60 -6.74 5.25
C ILE A 207 -9.14 -5.31 5.27
N LEU A 208 -9.14 -4.62 6.41
CA LEU A 208 -9.81 -3.32 6.51
C LEU A 208 -9.21 -2.23 5.61
N THR A 209 -7.91 -2.31 5.33
CA THR A 209 -7.17 -1.30 4.55
C THR A 209 -6.75 -1.81 3.18
N ALA A 210 -7.29 -2.94 2.71
CA ALA A 210 -7.13 -3.32 1.31
C ALA A 210 -7.75 -2.23 0.40
N PRO A 211 -7.27 -2.08 -0.84
CA PRO A 211 -7.79 -1.09 -1.77
C PRO A 211 -9.14 -1.54 -2.36
N TRP A 212 -10.17 -1.60 -1.53
CA TRP A 212 -11.52 -2.02 -1.90
C TRP A 212 -12.11 -1.20 -3.05
N PHE A 213 -11.61 0.01 -3.24
CA PHE A 213 -11.98 0.88 -4.35
C PHE A 213 -11.58 0.31 -5.72
N PHE A 214 -10.67 -0.66 -5.81
CA PHE A 214 -10.43 -1.44 -7.05
C PHE A 214 -11.66 -2.24 -7.48
N LEU A 215 -12.57 -2.57 -6.56
CA LEU A 215 -13.77 -3.34 -6.85
C LEU A 215 -14.98 -2.47 -7.20
N ILE A 216 -14.85 -1.15 -7.06
CA ILE A 216 -15.96 -0.21 -7.28
C ILE A 216 -16.00 0.15 -8.77
N PRO A 217 -17.07 -0.21 -9.50
CA PRO A 217 -17.24 0.22 -10.88
C PRO A 217 -17.33 1.74 -10.95
N THR A 218 -16.63 2.32 -11.90
CA THR A 218 -16.68 3.77 -12.12
C THR A 218 -18.08 4.19 -12.59
N ALA A 219 -18.80 3.30 -13.27
CA ALA A 219 -20.20 3.49 -13.66
C ALA A 219 -21.19 3.70 -12.50
N TRP A 220 -20.83 3.43 -11.25
CA TRP A 220 -21.71 3.70 -10.10
C TRP A 220 -21.70 5.15 -9.64
N LEU A 221 -20.79 5.96 -10.18
CA LEU A 221 -20.51 7.31 -9.68
C LEU A 221 -20.87 8.41 -10.70
N TYR A 222 -21.28 8.02 -11.90
CA TYR A 222 -21.66 8.88 -13.02
C TYR A 222 -22.99 8.45 -13.61
#